data_AF-A0A920PRB5-F1
#
_entry.id   AF-A0A920PRB5-F1
#
_cell.length_a   1.000
_cell.length_b   1.000
_cell.length_c   1.000
_cell.angle_alpha   90.00
_cell.angle_beta   90.00
_cell.angle_gamma   90.00
#
_symmetry.space_group_name_H-M   'P 1'
#
loop_
_entity.id
_entity.type
_entity.pdbx_description
1 polymer ?
#
loop_
_entity_poly.entity_id
_entity_poly.type
_entity_poly.pdbx_seq_one_letter_code
_entity_poly.pdbx_strand_id
1 'polypeptide(L)'
;MPSSIFQTIYVQTSIRITLLLVLLFLTLFAMILNASGLSATGKSIEVVETDQDVDFPGNMNLSITAQGDNNIVGVRLFYRTIDSNIWAYAYPNFVPATRITASLNLTGEGSSYLPPGTEVEYYYEITDAQGNVLRTDSTVVVYDDTRFEWDYVQVGPLTLSYYDQSESKVQSVIKELESDLENLQRILQLDDTAEIKGVIYSRRLHTLDAFPQQSRTTTEQKVFQGFAFPNQRLFLGLGMDRGLIVHETTHLLLNQAMGKSAQNIPSWLDEGFASYMDSSAKILSGKSLDTHTNPLRAMNKVTGTPHNIGSFYQKSLSVVAYMINNFGESNFQQFLGELRAGSTIDVALVDIYGFDMDGLDARWATESSEAWPSAPADSDGFRQNTKSPSPFLYFNSWLLGGLVVLVLLAVSIQYIASKLRPPRDSEEGLQPWEDPYLWDDDDSEEPYQR
;
A
#
# COMPACT_ATOMS: atom_id res chain seq x y z
N MET A 1 12.48 -91.34 26.13
CA MET A 1 12.15 -90.19 25.27
C MET A 1 12.06 -88.96 26.16
N PRO A 2 12.98 -87.99 26.05
CA PRO A 2 13.06 -86.84 26.94
C PRO A 2 12.36 -85.64 26.29
N SER A 3 11.07 -85.43 26.53
CA SER A 3 10.34 -84.30 25.93
C SER A 3 9.69 -83.35 26.94
N SER A 4 9.47 -83.74 28.20
CA SER A 4 8.76 -82.87 29.16
C SER A 4 9.66 -81.90 29.92
N ILE A 5 10.89 -82.29 30.29
CA ILE A 5 11.79 -81.44 31.10
C ILE A 5 12.33 -80.25 30.29
N PHE A 6 12.63 -80.46 29.00
CA PHE A 6 13.11 -79.40 28.12
C PHE A 6 12.04 -78.35 27.81
N GLN A 7 10.76 -78.74 27.72
CA GLN A 7 9.65 -77.80 27.52
C GLN A 7 9.46 -76.88 28.74
N THR A 8 9.53 -77.39 29.96
CA THR A 8 9.34 -76.57 31.17
C THR A 8 10.50 -75.59 31.38
N ILE A 9 11.73 -76.00 31.08
CA ILE A 9 12.90 -75.11 31.15
C ILE A 9 12.76 -74.02 30.09
N TYR A 10 12.47 -74.37 28.82
CA TYR A 10 12.28 -73.38 27.74
C TYR A 10 11.20 -72.35 28.07
N VAL A 11 10.04 -72.78 28.59
CA VAL A 11 8.96 -71.88 28.97
C VAL A 11 9.39 -70.94 30.11
N GLN A 12 10.13 -71.42 31.10
CA GLN A 12 10.65 -70.56 32.17
C GLN A 12 11.72 -69.58 31.68
N THR A 13 12.61 -69.97 30.76
CA THR A 13 13.59 -69.05 30.17
C THR A 13 12.92 -68.01 29.29
N SER A 14 11.93 -68.42 28.48
CA SER A 14 11.13 -67.50 27.65
C SER A 14 10.39 -66.46 28.50
N ILE A 15 9.75 -66.89 29.60
CA ILE A 15 9.06 -65.97 30.53
C ILE A 15 10.04 -64.97 31.15
N ARG A 16 11.24 -65.41 31.54
CA ARG A 16 12.27 -64.52 32.12
C ARG A 16 12.80 -63.51 31.10
N ILE A 17 13.01 -63.91 29.85
CA ILE A 17 13.46 -63.00 28.78
C ILE A 17 12.35 -61.99 28.45
N THR A 18 11.09 -62.42 28.37
CA THR A 18 9.96 -61.51 28.16
C THR A 18 9.81 -60.51 29.30
N LEU A 19 9.96 -60.94 30.56
CA LEU A 19 9.93 -60.03 31.72
C LEU A 19 11.08 -59.02 31.68
N LEU A 20 12.29 -59.43 31.29
CA LEU A 20 13.44 -58.55 31.15
C LEU A 20 13.25 -57.51 30.04
N LEU A 21 12.69 -57.92 28.90
CA LEU A 21 12.38 -57.01 27.79
C LEU A 21 11.26 -56.02 28.14
N VAL A 22 10.24 -56.45 28.88
CA VAL A 22 9.18 -55.56 29.38
C VAL A 22 9.74 -54.57 30.38
N LEU A 23 10.62 -55.00 31.28
CA LEU A 23 11.28 -54.12 32.25
C LEU A 23 12.17 -53.09 31.53
N LEU A 24 12.95 -53.54 30.54
CA LEU A 24 13.79 -52.66 29.72
C LEU A 24 12.94 -51.63 28.97
N PHE A 25 11.84 -52.07 28.35
CA PHE A 25 10.91 -51.19 27.64
C PHE A 25 10.25 -50.18 28.60
N LEU A 26 9.84 -50.60 29.80
CA LEU A 26 9.33 -49.70 30.83
C LEU A 26 10.38 -48.69 31.30
N THR A 27 11.64 -49.08 31.45
CA THR A 27 12.72 -48.15 31.80
C THR A 27 13.04 -47.16 30.68
N LEU A 28 13.05 -47.61 29.42
CA LEU A 28 13.24 -46.74 28.26
C LEU A 28 12.06 -45.78 28.09
N PHE A 29 10.84 -46.27 28.28
CA PHE A 29 9.61 -45.48 28.21
C PHE A 29 9.54 -44.44 29.34
N ALA A 30 9.98 -44.81 30.56
CA ALA A 30 10.12 -43.87 31.67
C ALA A 30 11.21 -42.82 31.40
N MET A 31 12.32 -43.18 30.74
CA MET A 31 13.33 -42.21 30.30
C MET A 31 12.78 -41.24 29.23
N ILE A 32 11.99 -41.72 28.27
CA ILE A 32 11.38 -40.88 27.23
C ILE A 32 10.31 -39.94 27.84
N LEU A 33 9.51 -40.42 28.80
CA LEU A 33 8.56 -39.60 29.54
C LEU A 33 9.25 -38.55 30.41
N ASN A 34 10.39 -38.86 31.03
CA ASN A 34 11.20 -37.90 31.79
C ASN A 34 12.01 -36.94 30.90
N ALA A 35 12.36 -37.31 29.67
CA ALA A 35 12.97 -36.41 28.70
C ALA A 35 12.01 -35.32 28.20
N SER A 36 10.69 -35.53 28.38
CA SER A 36 9.64 -34.58 28.00
C SER A 36 9.31 -33.56 29.11
N GLY A 37 10.04 -33.59 30.23
CA GLY A 37 9.75 -32.84 31.45
C GLY A 37 10.87 -31.95 31.96
N LEU A 38 11.93 -31.72 31.18
CA LEU A 38 12.81 -30.57 31.39
C LEU A 38 12.08 -29.32 30.90
N SER A 39 11.04 -28.91 31.65
CA SER A 39 10.87 -27.48 31.88
C SER A 39 12.16 -27.04 32.55
N ALA A 40 13.09 -26.54 31.73
CA ALA A 40 14.15 -25.70 32.26
C ALA A 40 13.43 -24.68 33.13
N THR A 41 13.75 -24.65 34.43
CA THR A 41 13.54 -23.49 35.27
C THR A 41 14.45 -22.39 34.72
N GLY A 42 14.09 -21.89 33.53
CA GLY A 42 14.82 -20.92 32.75
C GLY A 42 14.66 -19.60 33.46
N LYS A 43 15.77 -19.11 33.99
CA LYS A 43 15.94 -17.73 34.41
C LYS A 43 15.25 -16.82 33.40
N SER A 44 14.28 -16.04 33.87
CA SER A 44 13.32 -15.38 32.99
C SER A 44 13.91 -14.08 32.43
N ILE A 45 13.90 -13.97 31.11
CA ILE A 45 13.88 -12.65 30.47
C ILE A 45 12.54 -12.00 30.86
N GLU A 46 12.58 -10.73 31.25
CA GLU A 46 11.44 -9.92 31.66
C GLU A 46 11.42 -8.62 30.85
N VAL A 47 10.24 -8.23 30.38
CA VAL A 47 10.04 -6.91 29.77
C VAL A 47 9.77 -5.91 30.88
N VAL A 48 10.63 -4.90 30.99
CA VAL A 48 10.51 -3.85 32.00
C VAL A 48 9.60 -2.74 31.50
N GLU A 49 9.73 -2.37 30.22
CA GLU A 49 9.02 -1.25 29.63
C GLU A 49 8.95 -1.42 28.11
N THR A 50 7.84 -0.98 27.52
CA THR A 50 7.68 -0.78 26.09
C THR A 50 7.21 0.63 25.86
N ASP A 51 7.79 1.31 24.89
CA ASP A 51 7.43 2.69 24.56
C ASP A 51 7.19 2.85 23.06
N GLN A 52 6.29 3.78 22.73
CA GLN A 52 5.84 4.09 21.38
C GLN A 52 5.87 5.60 21.20
N ASP A 53 6.77 6.08 20.36
CA ASP A 53 6.91 7.50 20.04
C ASP A 53 6.65 7.73 18.56
N VAL A 54 5.55 8.42 18.26
CA VAL A 54 5.14 8.78 16.91
C VAL A 54 5.29 10.29 16.76
N ASP A 55 6.12 10.73 15.82
CA ASP A 55 6.31 12.14 15.49
C ASP A 55 6.36 12.33 13.97
N PHE A 56 5.26 12.81 13.42
CA PHE A 56 5.13 12.97 11.98
C PHE A 56 5.80 14.29 11.50
N PRO A 57 6.54 14.28 10.38
CA PRO A 57 6.76 13.16 9.46
C PRO A 57 8.02 12.34 9.77
N GLY A 58 7.94 11.02 9.53
CA GLY A 58 9.08 10.13 9.39
C GLY A 58 9.65 9.58 10.69
N ASN A 59 8.95 9.73 11.82
CA ASN A 59 9.29 9.06 13.07
C ASN A 59 8.14 8.19 13.59
N MET A 60 8.36 6.88 13.60
CA MET A 60 7.62 5.92 14.41
C MET A 60 8.64 5.07 15.15
N ASN A 61 9.10 5.56 16.30
CA ASN A 61 10.09 4.89 17.11
C ASN A 61 9.42 3.95 18.10
N LEU A 62 9.73 2.66 17.96
CA LEU A 62 9.29 1.62 18.89
C LEU A 62 10.48 1.20 19.72
N SER A 63 10.32 1.18 21.05
CA SER A 63 11.38 0.75 21.95
C SER A 63 10.90 -0.25 22.99
N ILE A 64 11.85 -1.06 23.45
CA ILE A 64 11.65 -2.06 24.50
C ILE A 64 12.85 -2.09 25.43
N THR A 65 12.56 -2.05 26.72
CA THR A 65 13.54 -2.31 27.78
C THR A 65 13.29 -3.70 28.33
N ALA A 66 14.31 -4.56 28.24
CA ALA A 66 14.26 -5.93 28.71
C ALA A 66 15.41 -6.20 29.68
N GLN A 67 15.16 -7.10 30.63
CA GLN A 67 16.12 -7.51 31.64
C GLN A 67 16.12 -9.02 31.79
N GLY A 68 17.29 -9.62 32.04
CA GLY A 68 17.42 -11.02 32.35
C GLY A 68 18.66 -11.30 33.18
N ASP A 69 18.77 -12.53 33.68
CA ASP A 69 19.95 -12.98 34.44
C ASP A 69 21.20 -13.15 33.55
N ASN A 70 21.00 -13.21 32.24
CA ASN A 70 22.03 -13.40 31.23
C ASN A 70 22.04 -12.21 30.29
N ASN A 71 23.16 -12.01 29.58
CA ASN A 71 23.20 -10.99 28.54
C ASN A 71 22.13 -11.28 27.49
N ILE A 72 21.29 -10.29 27.24
CA ILE A 72 20.39 -10.26 26.08
C ILE A 72 21.28 -10.00 24.86
N VAL A 73 21.19 -10.88 23.86
CA VAL A 73 22.03 -10.85 22.66
C VAL A 73 21.24 -10.73 21.37
N GLY A 74 19.92 -10.88 21.43
CA GLY A 74 19.03 -10.70 20.28
C GLY A 74 17.74 -9.99 20.67
N VAL A 75 17.35 -9.01 19.86
CA VAL A 75 16.00 -8.44 19.86
C VAL A 75 15.57 -8.38 18.40
N ARG A 76 14.41 -8.96 18.09
CA ARG A 76 13.75 -8.86 16.79
C ARG A 76 12.40 -8.20 16.98
N LEU A 77 12.12 -7.18 16.19
CA LEU A 77 10.80 -6.58 16.08
C LEU A 77 10.10 -7.22 14.89
N PHE A 78 8.95 -7.84 15.12
CA PHE A 78 8.06 -8.29 14.05
C PHE A 78 6.93 -7.29 13.92
N TYR A 79 6.59 -6.89 12.71
CA TYR A 79 5.54 -5.91 12.45
C TYR A 79 4.77 -6.19 11.15
N ARG A 80 3.54 -5.70 11.07
CA ARG A 80 2.70 -5.72 9.88
C ARG A 80 1.67 -4.61 9.93
N THR A 81 1.14 -4.20 8.77
CA THR A 81 -0.13 -3.44 8.77
C THR A 81 -1.27 -4.39 9.12
N ILE A 82 -2.32 -3.90 9.81
CA ILE A 82 -3.38 -4.75 10.36
C ILE A 82 -4.07 -5.65 9.32
N ASP A 83 -4.12 -5.21 8.06
CA ASP A 83 -4.74 -5.94 6.95
C ASP A 83 -3.78 -6.84 6.15
N SER A 84 -2.48 -6.78 6.47
CA SER A 84 -1.47 -7.67 5.90
C SER A 84 -1.45 -9.01 6.61
N ASN A 85 -1.39 -10.10 5.83
CA ASN A 85 -1.13 -11.44 6.37
C ASN A 85 0.37 -11.74 6.50
N ILE A 86 1.22 -10.81 6.04
CA ILE A 86 2.67 -10.99 5.96
C ILE A 86 3.31 -10.17 7.07
N TRP A 87 4.05 -10.87 7.94
CA TRP A 87 4.91 -10.25 8.95
C TRP A 87 6.26 -9.90 8.35
N ALA A 88 6.66 -8.65 8.50
CA ALA A 88 8.04 -8.22 8.33
C ALA A 88 8.78 -8.31 9.67
N TYR A 89 10.11 -8.26 9.63
CA TYR A 89 10.93 -8.18 10.83
C TYR A 89 12.10 -7.21 10.65
N ALA A 90 12.55 -6.63 11.75
CA ALA A 90 13.71 -5.73 11.81
C ALA A 90 14.51 -5.97 13.10
N TYR A 91 15.72 -5.41 13.14
CA TYR A 91 16.68 -5.61 14.23
C TYR A 91 16.95 -4.27 14.94
N PRO A 92 16.24 -3.97 16.03
CA PRO A 92 16.51 -2.81 16.87
C PRO A 92 17.97 -2.75 17.33
N ASN A 93 18.53 -1.55 17.38
CA ASN A 93 19.91 -1.35 17.84
C ASN A 93 19.98 -1.35 19.36
N PHE A 94 20.93 -2.10 19.94
CA PHE A 94 21.23 -2.10 21.37
C PHE A 94 22.64 -2.65 21.64
N VAL A 95 23.13 -2.47 22.86
CA VAL A 95 24.39 -3.09 23.33
C VAL A 95 24.04 -4.30 24.21
N PRO A 96 24.58 -5.51 23.92
CA PRO A 96 24.32 -6.69 24.74
C PRO A 96 24.68 -6.50 26.22
N ALA A 97 23.72 -6.73 27.10
CA ALA A 97 23.86 -6.64 28.56
C ALA A 97 22.73 -7.40 29.25
N THR A 98 22.80 -7.56 30.57
CA THR A 98 21.72 -8.16 31.37
C THR A 98 20.47 -7.28 31.43
N ARG A 99 20.61 -5.97 31.18
CA ARG A 99 19.51 -5.03 30.97
C ARG A 99 19.82 -4.17 29.75
N ILE A 100 18.90 -4.15 28.80
CA ILE A 100 19.06 -3.45 27.53
C ILE A 100 17.85 -2.57 27.27
N THR A 101 18.04 -1.52 26.49
CA THR A 101 16.98 -0.80 25.79
C THR A 101 17.31 -0.89 24.32
N ALA A 102 16.38 -1.42 23.53
CA ALA A 102 16.49 -1.52 22.09
C ALA A 102 15.43 -0.64 21.44
N SER A 103 15.80 0.11 20.41
CA SER A 103 14.89 1.01 19.71
C SER A 103 15.06 0.91 18.20
N LEU A 104 13.97 1.21 17.48
CA LEU A 104 13.92 1.17 16.02
C LEU A 104 12.86 2.16 15.52
N ASN A 105 13.25 3.00 14.56
CA ASN A 105 12.31 3.82 13.82
C ASN A 105 11.79 3.05 12.59
N LEU A 106 10.52 2.63 12.64
CA LEU A 106 9.90 1.82 11.59
C LEU A 106 9.80 2.53 10.23
N THR A 107 9.63 3.86 10.22
CA THR A 107 9.56 4.61 8.95
C THR A 107 10.94 4.76 8.28
N GLY A 108 12.03 4.49 9.00
CA GLY A 108 13.40 4.49 8.46
C GLY A 108 13.88 3.14 7.93
N GLU A 109 13.25 2.03 8.34
CA GLU A 109 13.68 0.66 8.01
C GLU A 109 13.08 0.14 6.70
N GLY A 110 11.94 0.69 6.28
CA GLY A 110 11.27 0.32 5.04
C GLY A 110 11.54 1.31 3.91
N SER A 111 11.80 0.81 2.70
CA SER A 111 11.76 1.63 1.47
C SER A 111 10.33 2.02 1.07
N SER A 112 9.32 1.54 1.80
CA SER A 112 7.91 1.70 1.49
C SER A 112 7.31 2.84 2.30
N TYR A 113 6.76 3.81 1.59
CA TYR A 113 6.00 4.92 2.16
C TYR A 113 4.86 4.40 3.05
N LEU A 114 4.75 4.94 4.27
CA LEU A 114 3.70 4.65 5.24
C LEU A 114 2.74 5.85 5.33
N PRO A 115 1.49 5.73 4.86
CA PRO A 115 0.53 6.83 4.94
C PRO A 115 0.12 7.12 6.39
N PRO A 116 -0.07 8.39 6.78
CA PRO A 116 -0.57 8.73 8.10
C PRO A 116 -2.00 8.19 8.31
N GLY A 117 -2.28 7.64 9.49
CA GLY A 117 -3.49 6.88 9.83
C GLY A 117 -3.32 5.36 9.69
N THR A 118 -2.14 4.87 9.28
CA THR A 118 -1.88 3.43 9.18
C THR A 118 -1.76 2.79 10.57
N GLU A 119 -2.48 1.68 10.77
CA GLU A 119 -2.34 0.84 11.95
C GLU A 119 -1.27 -0.24 11.74
N VAL A 120 -0.29 -0.26 12.63
CA VAL A 120 0.82 -1.23 12.63
C VAL A 120 0.69 -2.12 13.85
N GLU A 121 0.50 -3.41 13.62
CA GLU A 121 0.57 -4.44 14.66
C GLU A 121 2.02 -4.93 14.76
N TYR A 122 2.55 -5.03 15.99
CA TYR A 122 3.91 -5.47 16.22
C TYR A 122 4.09 -6.26 17.53
N TYR A 123 5.15 -7.06 17.61
CA TYR A 123 5.62 -7.72 18.83
C TYR A 123 7.13 -7.91 18.79
N TYR A 124 7.73 -8.19 19.95
CA TYR A 124 9.16 -8.48 20.07
C TYR A 124 9.45 -9.96 20.34
N GLU A 125 10.56 -10.44 19.80
CA GLU A 125 11.22 -11.69 20.17
C GLU A 125 12.60 -11.34 20.75
N ILE A 126 12.83 -11.68 22.01
CA ILE A 126 14.05 -11.37 22.76
C ILE A 126 14.78 -12.67 23.06
N THR A 127 16.08 -12.71 22.78
CA THR A 127 16.93 -13.90 22.96
C THR A 127 18.13 -13.58 23.85
N ASP A 128 18.40 -14.43 24.84
CA ASP A 128 19.59 -14.32 25.70
C ASP A 128 20.77 -15.18 25.22
N ALA A 129 21.93 -14.99 25.84
CA ALA A 129 23.17 -15.72 25.50
C ALA A 129 23.11 -17.24 25.75
N GLN A 130 22.08 -17.74 26.44
CA GLN A 130 21.82 -19.17 26.66
C GLN A 130 20.82 -19.74 25.67
N GLY A 131 20.27 -18.92 24.77
CA GLY A 131 19.26 -19.32 23.81
C GLY A 131 17.83 -19.35 24.39
N ASN A 132 17.61 -18.80 25.58
CA ASN A 132 16.24 -18.58 26.07
C ASN A 132 15.58 -17.50 25.23
N VAL A 133 14.30 -17.69 24.90
CA VAL A 133 13.52 -16.78 24.07
C VAL A 133 12.26 -16.34 24.81
N LEU A 134 12.00 -15.03 24.82
CA LEU A 134 10.75 -14.43 25.26
C LEU A 134 10.08 -13.76 24.06
N ARG A 135 8.79 -14.04 23.85
CA ARG A 135 7.95 -13.34 22.88
C ARG A 135 6.92 -12.50 23.62
N THR A 136 6.75 -11.24 23.25
CA THR A 136 5.71 -10.37 23.80
C THR A 136 4.36 -10.65 23.14
N ASP A 137 3.28 -10.21 23.78
CA ASP A 137 2.00 -10.09 23.10
C ASP A 137 2.10 -9.03 21.98
N SER A 138 1.21 -9.14 20.99
CA SER A 138 1.07 -8.15 19.93
C SER A 138 0.43 -6.86 20.46
N THR A 139 0.93 -5.72 19.98
CA THR A 139 0.38 -4.39 20.25
C THR A 139 0.15 -3.65 18.93
N VAL A 140 -0.85 -2.78 18.88
CA VAL A 140 -1.12 -1.91 17.72
C VAL A 140 -0.71 -0.49 18.04
N VAL A 141 -0.04 0.17 17.09
CA VAL A 141 0.29 1.59 17.10
C VAL A 141 -0.23 2.24 15.82
N VAL A 142 -0.73 3.46 15.90
CA VAL A 142 -1.21 4.22 14.74
C VAL A 142 -0.14 5.23 14.33
N TYR A 143 0.21 5.25 13.04
CA TYR A 143 1.09 6.27 12.48
C TYR A 143 0.30 7.55 12.19
N ASP A 144 -0.07 8.33 13.19
CA ASP A 144 -0.85 9.55 12.95
C ASP A 144 0.01 10.76 12.58
N ASP A 145 -0.58 11.70 11.83
CA ASP A 145 0.03 13.00 11.58
C ASP A 145 -0.15 13.91 12.80
N THR A 146 0.88 13.94 13.66
CA THR A 146 0.91 14.64 14.96
C THR A 146 0.93 16.17 14.87
N ARG A 147 0.93 16.75 13.66
CA ARG A 147 0.96 18.19 13.47
C ARG A 147 -0.39 18.87 13.71
N PHE A 148 -1.48 18.08 13.84
CA PHE A 148 -2.85 18.58 13.93
C PHE A 148 -3.65 17.84 15.01
N GLU A 149 -4.62 18.55 15.59
CA GLU A 149 -5.67 17.96 16.42
C GLU A 149 -6.82 17.54 15.49
N TRP A 150 -7.10 16.25 15.44
CA TRP A 150 -8.07 15.67 14.50
C TRP A 150 -9.46 15.53 15.13
N ASP A 151 -10.46 15.98 14.38
CA ASP A 151 -11.88 15.63 14.56
C ASP A 151 -12.21 14.39 13.72
N TYR A 152 -13.24 13.66 14.13
CA TYR A 152 -13.64 12.41 13.49
C TYR A 152 -15.13 12.39 13.18
N VAL A 153 -15.49 11.81 12.04
CA VAL A 153 -16.89 11.52 11.71
C VAL A 153 -17.03 10.18 11.00
N GLN A 154 -18.08 9.44 11.34
CA GLN A 154 -18.38 8.12 10.75
C GLN A 154 -19.53 8.24 9.75
N VAL A 155 -19.38 7.66 8.57
CA VAL A 155 -20.40 7.56 7.52
C VAL A 155 -20.42 6.12 6.99
N GLY A 156 -21.37 5.31 7.46
CA GLY A 156 -21.37 3.87 7.16
C GLY A 156 -20.03 3.21 7.57
N PRO A 157 -19.30 2.53 6.66
CA PRO A 157 -17.99 1.96 6.96
C PRO A 157 -16.83 2.97 6.95
N LEU A 158 -17.06 4.22 6.54
CA LEU A 158 -16.01 5.23 6.40
C LEU A 158 -15.85 6.09 7.66
N THR A 159 -14.67 6.05 8.27
CA THR A 159 -14.24 7.03 9.28
C THR A 159 -13.42 8.12 8.61
N LEU A 160 -13.86 9.38 8.70
CA LEU A 160 -13.10 10.54 8.23
C LEU A 160 -12.44 11.26 9.40
N SER A 161 -11.13 11.45 9.32
CA SER A 161 -10.34 12.32 10.18
C SER A 161 -10.10 13.64 9.47
N TYR A 162 -10.42 14.77 10.10
CA TYR A 162 -10.23 16.11 9.54
C TYR A 162 -9.87 17.14 10.62
N TYR A 163 -9.44 18.34 10.22
CA TYR A 163 -9.23 19.48 11.13
C TYR A 163 -9.48 20.78 10.36
N ASP A 164 -9.66 21.92 11.04
CA ASP A 164 -9.82 23.23 10.38
C ASP A 164 -10.95 23.24 9.31
N GLN A 165 -12.06 22.54 9.59
CA GLN A 165 -13.28 22.56 8.79
C GLN A 165 -14.45 23.06 9.65
N SER A 166 -15.33 23.87 9.08
CA SER A 166 -16.53 24.30 9.80
C SER A 166 -17.52 23.15 9.92
N GLU A 167 -18.14 22.99 11.09
CA GLU A 167 -19.16 21.97 11.35
C GLU A 167 -20.27 21.96 10.28
N SER A 168 -20.74 23.15 9.86
CA SER A 168 -21.73 23.29 8.80
C SER A 168 -21.31 22.67 7.46
N LYS A 169 -20.02 22.77 7.11
CA LYS A 169 -19.49 22.22 5.85
C LYS A 169 -19.38 20.71 5.95
N VAL A 170 -18.87 20.21 7.07
CA VAL A 170 -18.77 18.77 7.36
C VAL A 170 -20.15 18.12 7.29
N GLN A 171 -21.14 18.69 8.00
CA GLN A 171 -22.51 18.18 8.00
C GLN A 171 -23.17 18.22 6.62
N SER A 172 -22.92 19.26 5.81
CA SER A 172 -23.45 19.30 4.43
C SER A 172 -22.87 18.20 3.54
N VAL A 173 -21.58 17.88 3.70
CA VAL A 173 -20.92 16.83 2.91
C VAL A 173 -21.39 15.44 3.35
N ILE A 174 -21.41 15.17 4.66
CA ILE A 174 -21.82 13.86 5.20
C ILE A 174 -23.23 13.47 4.77
N LYS A 175 -24.18 14.41 4.84
CA LYS A 175 -25.57 14.15 4.50
C LYS A 175 -25.72 13.57 3.09
N GLU A 176 -24.88 14.00 2.16
CA GLU A 176 -24.90 13.50 0.78
C GLU A 176 -24.07 12.22 0.63
N LEU A 177 -22.95 12.12 1.35
CA LEU A 177 -22.07 10.94 1.32
C LEU A 177 -22.78 9.64 1.73
N GLU A 178 -23.71 9.69 2.68
CA GLU A 178 -24.47 8.49 3.08
C GLU A 178 -25.11 7.80 1.88
N SER A 179 -25.83 8.56 1.05
CA SER A 179 -26.48 8.04 -0.16
C SER A 179 -25.49 7.57 -1.22
N ASP A 180 -24.33 8.25 -1.35
CA ASP A 180 -23.30 7.86 -2.31
C ASP A 180 -22.66 6.53 -1.93
N LEU A 181 -22.36 6.34 -0.63
CA LEU A 181 -21.75 5.11 -0.13
C LEU A 181 -22.73 3.94 -0.16
N GLU A 182 -24.02 4.16 0.09
CA GLU A 182 -25.05 3.13 -0.12
C GLU A 182 -25.13 2.73 -1.60
N ASN A 183 -25.15 3.71 -2.52
CA ASN A 183 -25.16 3.46 -3.95
C ASN A 183 -23.90 2.69 -4.41
N LEU A 184 -22.74 3.09 -3.92
CA LEU A 184 -21.46 2.44 -4.21
C LEU A 184 -21.44 0.98 -3.73
N GLN A 185 -21.84 0.71 -2.49
CA GLN A 185 -21.91 -0.65 -1.94
C GLN A 185 -22.88 -1.53 -2.73
N ARG A 186 -24.02 -0.97 -3.16
CA ARG A 186 -25.01 -1.65 -4.01
C ARG A 186 -24.42 -2.03 -5.37
N ILE A 187 -23.73 -1.10 -6.04
CA ILE A 187 -23.07 -1.39 -7.33
C ILE A 187 -21.97 -2.45 -7.15
N LEU A 188 -21.23 -2.41 -6.05
CA LEU A 188 -20.15 -3.37 -5.76
C LEU A 188 -20.64 -4.72 -5.20
N GLN A 189 -21.93 -4.84 -4.90
CA GLN A 189 -22.53 -6.01 -4.26
C GLN A 189 -21.81 -6.39 -2.95
N LEU A 190 -21.54 -5.39 -2.12
CA LEU A 190 -20.91 -5.54 -0.81
C LEU A 190 -22.00 -5.59 0.27
N ASP A 191 -22.20 -6.76 0.87
CA ASP A 191 -23.13 -6.95 1.99
C ASP A 191 -22.46 -6.72 3.36
N ASP A 192 -21.13 -6.94 3.43
CA ASP A 192 -20.31 -6.74 4.61
C ASP A 192 -19.03 -6.01 4.20
N THR A 193 -18.88 -4.77 4.70
CA THR A 193 -17.76 -3.89 4.38
C THR A 193 -16.88 -3.74 5.60
N ALA A 194 -15.60 -4.05 5.46
CA ALA A 194 -14.63 -3.72 6.49
C ALA A 194 -14.48 -2.20 6.61
N GLU A 195 -14.24 -1.72 7.83
CA GLU A 195 -14.02 -0.30 8.08
C GLU A 195 -12.89 0.26 7.22
N ILE A 196 -13.11 1.46 6.70
CA ILE A 196 -12.15 2.22 5.91
C ILE A 196 -11.97 3.61 6.51
N LYS A 197 -10.82 4.23 6.24
CA LYS A 197 -10.43 5.51 6.81
C LYS A 197 -10.11 6.53 5.72
N GLY A 198 -10.39 7.79 5.99
CA GLY A 198 -9.99 8.91 5.15
C GLY A 198 -9.38 10.02 5.99
N VAL A 199 -8.15 10.44 5.68
CA VAL A 199 -7.48 11.57 6.35
C VAL A 199 -7.56 12.78 5.44
N ILE A 200 -8.31 13.79 5.87
CA ILE A 200 -8.64 14.98 5.08
C ILE A 200 -7.79 16.17 5.53
N TYR A 201 -6.88 16.59 4.67
CA TYR A 201 -6.06 17.78 4.84
C TYR A 201 -6.79 19.02 4.34
N SER A 202 -6.88 20.04 5.18
CA SER A 202 -7.58 21.29 4.80
C SER A 202 -6.82 22.14 3.80
N ARG A 203 -5.49 21.97 3.70
CA ARG A 203 -4.62 22.86 2.90
C ARG A 203 -3.56 22.05 2.16
N ARG A 204 -3.31 22.44 0.90
CA ARG A 204 -2.29 21.79 0.04
C ARG A 204 -0.88 21.84 0.63
N LEU A 205 -0.56 22.88 1.42
CA LEU A 205 0.75 22.97 2.06
C LEU A 205 0.97 21.81 3.05
N HIS A 206 -0.08 21.36 3.74
CA HIS A 206 0.03 20.30 4.74
C HIS A 206 0.13 18.91 4.11
N THR A 207 -0.29 18.76 2.85
CA THR A 207 -0.15 17.51 2.09
C THR A 207 1.28 17.27 1.60
N LEU A 208 2.20 18.24 1.69
CA LEU A 208 3.55 18.09 1.12
C LEU A 208 4.37 16.99 1.78
N ASP A 209 4.23 16.82 3.10
CA ASP A 209 4.92 15.76 3.85
C ASP A 209 4.05 14.49 3.97
N ALA A 210 2.74 14.63 3.77
CA ALA A 210 1.78 13.55 3.91
C ALA A 210 1.59 12.76 2.63
N PHE A 211 1.47 13.40 1.46
CA PHE A 211 1.22 12.69 0.21
C PHE A 211 2.49 11.98 -0.30
N PRO A 212 2.35 10.83 -0.97
CA PRO A 212 3.49 10.12 -1.55
C PRO A 212 4.21 11.00 -2.58
N GLN A 213 5.54 10.99 -2.57
CA GLN A 213 6.34 11.78 -3.50
C GLN A 213 6.09 11.35 -4.94
N GLN A 214 5.63 12.30 -5.76
CA GLN A 214 5.47 12.12 -7.20
C GLN A 214 6.66 12.73 -7.96
N SER A 215 6.73 12.50 -9.29
CA SER A 215 7.70 13.23 -10.13
C SER A 215 7.53 14.75 -9.94
N ARG A 216 8.64 15.50 -9.97
CA ARG A 216 8.63 16.95 -9.71
C ARG A 216 7.56 17.67 -10.53
N THR A 217 7.43 17.35 -11.82
CA THR A 217 6.41 17.92 -12.71
C THR A 217 4.97 17.64 -12.27
N THR A 218 4.70 16.45 -11.73
CA THR A 218 3.35 16.06 -11.28
C THR A 218 3.00 16.71 -9.94
N THR A 219 3.98 16.78 -9.03
CA THR A 219 3.86 17.48 -7.74
C THR A 219 3.65 18.98 -7.93
N GLU A 220 4.45 19.63 -8.78
CA GLU A 220 4.36 21.07 -9.08
C GLU A 220 3.05 21.44 -9.77
N GLN A 221 2.53 20.56 -10.62
CA GLN A 221 1.26 20.77 -11.31
C GLN A 221 0.02 20.39 -10.48
N LYS A 222 0.22 19.94 -9.22
CA LYS A 222 -0.86 19.66 -8.25
C LYS A 222 -1.94 18.73 -8.79
N VAL A 223 -1.54 17.77 -9.62
CA VAL A 223 -2.44 16.90 -10.40
C VAL A 223 -3.38 16.11 -9.49
N PHE A 224 -2.87 15.56 -8.38
CA PHE A 224 -3.63 14.69 -7.49
C PHE A 224 -4.23 15.44 -6.31
N GLN A 225 -5.48 15.14 -5.99
CA GLN A 225 -6.19 15.69 -4.84
C GLN A 225 -6.34 14.65 -3.71
N GLY A 226 -6.19 13.37 -4.01
CA GLY A 226 -6.10 12.32 -3.01
C GLY A 226 -5.26 11.15 -3.50
N PHE A 227 -5.09 10.19 -2.58
CA PHE A 227 -4.43 8.91 -2.80
C PHE A 227 -5.09 7.85 -1.94
N ALA A 228 -5.58 6.77 -2.56
CA ALA A 228 -6.07 5.59 -1.88
C ALA A 228 -4.96 4.54 -1.66
N PHE A 229 -5.00 3.89 -0.50
CA PHE A 229 -4.11 2.84 -0.06
C PHE A 229 -4.94 1.61 0.36
N PRO A 230 -5.39 0.78 -0.61
CA PRO A 230 -6.31 -0.31 -0.33
C PRO A 230 -5.80 -1.35 0.69
N ASN A 231 -4.48 -1.62 0.68
CA ASN A 231 -3.85 -2.54 1.64
C ASN A 231 -3.81 -2.01 3.08
N GLN A 232 -4.11 -0.72 3.28
CA GLN A 232 -4.23 -0.05 4.57
C GLN A 232 -5.67 0.38 4.84
N ARG A 233 -6.61 0.09 3.92
CA ARG A 233 -8.01 0.55 3.95
C ARG A 233 -8.13 2.05 4.24
N LEU A 234 -7.23 2.83 3.68
CA LEU A 234 -7.04 4.23 4.03
C LEU A 234 -6.89 5.06 2.76
N PHE A 235 -7.43 6.26 2.73
CA PHE A 235 -7.05 7.27 1.75
C PHE A 235 -6.63 8.59 2.41
N LEU A 236 -5.84 9.37 1.68
CA LEU A 236 -5.50 10.74 2.05
C LEU A 236 -6.14 11.68 1.05
N GLY A 237 -6.79 12.75 1.50
CA GLY A 237 -7.51 13.70 0.64
C GLY A 237 -7.18 15.16 0.94
N LEU A 238 -7.23 16.02 -0.07
CA LEU A 238 -7.14 17.47 0.05
C LEU A 238 -8.54 18.11 0.02
N GLY A 239 -8.96 18.62 1.17
CA GLY A 239 -10.20 19.35 1.34
C GLY A 239 -11.39 18.45 1.62
N MET A 240 -12.32 18.96 2.44
CA MET A 240 -13.62 18.33 2.68
C MET A 240 -14.51 18.53 1.45
N ASP A 241 -14.32 17.69 0.43
CA ASP A 241 -15.02 17.69 -0.85
C ASP A 241 -15.70 16.33 -1.06
N ARG A 242 -17.00 16.35 -1.37
CA ARG A 242 -17.83 15.15 -1.54
C ARG A 242 -17.31 14.27 -2.69
N GLY A 243 -17.02 14.87 -3.85
CA GLY A 243 -16.60 14.14 -5.04
C GLY A 243 -15.28 13.41 -4.83
N LEU A 244 -14.31 14.10 -4.24
CA LEU A 244 -13.03 13.51 -3.85
C LEU A 244 -13.22 12.33 -2.87
N ILE A 245 -14.01 12.52 -1.81
CA ILE A 245 -14.20 11.48 -0.79
C ILE A 245 -14.84 10.23 -1.41
N VAL A 246 -15.84 10.40 -2.30
CA VAL A 246 -16.48 9.28 -3.01
C VAL A 246 -15.51 8.61 -3.97
N HIS A 247 -14.72 9.38 -4.73
CA HIS A 247 -13.71 8.85 -5.65
C HIS A 247 -12.70 7.97 -4.90
N GLU A 248 -12.08 8.49 -3.85
CA GLU A 248 -11.07 7.74 -3.08
C GLU A 248 -11.67 6.54 -2.33
N THR A 249 -12.90 6.69 -1.81
CA THR A 249 -13.63 5.57 -1.17
C THR A 249 -13.94 4.46 -2.18
N THR A 250 -14.21 4.80 -3.44
CA THR A 250 -14.48 3.83 -4.50
C THR A 250 -13.29 2.91 -4.73
N HIS A 251 -12.06 3.41 -4.72
CA HIS A 251 -10.86 2.57 -4.81
C HIS A 251 -10.77 1.54 -3.67
N LEU A 252 -11.05 1.97 -2.44
CA LEU A 252 -10.98 1.10 -1.26
C LEU A 252 -12.06 0.02 -1.30
N LEU A 253 -13.31 0.38 -1.57
CA LEU A 253 -14.41 -0.58 -1.62
C LEU A 253 -14.33 -1.49 -2.84
N LEU A 254 -13.87 -1.00 -3.99
CA LEU A 254 -13.62 -1.86 -5.17
C LEU A 254 -12.57 -2.92 -4.83
N ASN A 255 -11.49 -2.55 -4.14
CA ASN A 255 -10.49 -3.52 -3.70
C ASN A 255 -11.07 -4.57 -2.74
N GLN A 256 -11.91 -4.16 -1.79
CA GLN A 256 -12.62 -5.11 -0.91
C GLN A 256 -13.51 -6.06 -1.72
N ALA A 257 -14.28 -5.53 -2.68
CA ALA A 257 -15.18 -6.31 -3.53
C ALA A 257 -14.44 -7.34 -4.37
N MET A 258 -13.26 -7.00 -4.89
CA MET A 258 -12.41 -7.92 -5.66
C MET A 258 -11.78 -9.00 -4.79
N GLY A 259 -11.40 -8.65 -3.55
CA GLY A 259 -10.75 -9.57 -2.64
C GLY A 259 -9.35 -9.99 -3.08
N LYS A 260 -8.74 -10.91 -2.33
CA LYS A 260 -7.32 -11.29 -2.47
C LYS A 260 -7.01 -12.19 -3.68
N SER A 261 -8.03 -12.76 -4.32
CA SER A 261 -7.86 -13.74 -5.41
C SER A 261 -8.10 -13.16 -6.81
N ALA A 262 -8.57 -11.92 -6.91
CA ALA A 262 -8.87 -11.29 -8.18
C ALA A 262 -7.60 -11.01 -9.00
N GLN A 263 -7.76 -10.97 -10.32
CA GLN A 263 -6.73 -10.45 -11.21
C GLN A 263 -6.55 -8.94 -10.97
N ASN A 264 -5.36 -8.42 -11.33
CA ASN A 264 -5.11 -6.99 -11.26
C ASN A 264 -6.08 -6.22 -12.18
N ILE A 265 -6.86 -5.32 -11.60
CA ILE A 265 -7.72 -4.39 -12.34
C ILE A 265 -6.84 -3.40 -13.12
N PRO A 266 -7.09 -3.16 -14.42
CA PRO A 266 -6.38 -2.15 -15.17
C PRO A 266 -6.76 -0.75 -14.68
N SER A 267 -5.80 0.18 -14.63
CA SER A 267 -6.03 1.53 -14.09
C SER A 267 -7.20 2.28 -14.75
N TRP A 268 -7.50 2.05 -16.03
CA TRP A 268 -8.64 2.72 -16.67
C TRP A 268 -9.99 2.32 -16.07
N LEU A 269 -10.12 1.08 -15.59
CA LEU A 269 -11.35 0.59 -14.98
C LEU A 269 -11.48 1.10 -13.55
N ASP A 270 -10.37 1.03 -12.79
CA ASP A 270 -10.31 1.51 -11.40
C ASP A 270 -10.59 3.02 -11.31
N GLU A 271 -9.81 3.83 -12.04
CA GLU A 271 -9.98 5.29 -12.08
C GLU A 271 -11.28 5.71 -12.77
N GLY A 272 -11.69 4.97 -13.81
CA GLY A 272 -12.93 5.24 -14.51
C GLY A 272 -14.16 5.04 -13.64
N PHE A 273 -14.17 3.97 -12.83
CA PHE A 273 -15.26 3.70 -11.89
C PHE A 273 -15.26 4.69 -10.73
N ALA A 274 -14.10 4.99 -10.14
CA ALA A 274 -13.99 6.02 -9.11
C ALA A 274 -14.48 7.40 -9.61
N SER A 275 -14.08 7.81 -10.82
CA SER A 275 -14.57 9.05 -11.44
C SER A 275 -16.04 9.00 -11.83
N TYR A 276 -16.61 7.82 -12.12
CA TYR A 276 -18.04 7.67 -12.42
C TYR A 276 -18.89 7.88 -11.17
N MET A 277 -18.38 7.46 -10.01
CA MET A 277 -19.03 7.64 -8.73
C MET A 277 -18.92 9.07 -8.19
N ASP A 278 -17.91 9.83 -8.61
CA ASP A 278 -17.83 11.28 -8.34
C ASP A 278 -18.95 12.04 -9.07
N SER A 279 -19.98 12.42 -8.31
CA SER A 279 -21.14 13.18 -8.80
C SER A 279 -20.80 14.54 -9.45
N SER A 280 -19.62 15.10 -9.19
CA SER A 280 -19.14 16.35 -9.78
C SER A 280 -18.49 16.17 -11.15
N ALA A 281 -18.15 14.93 -11.52
CA ALA A 281 -17.41 14.63 -12.72
C ALA A 281 -18.24 14.86 -13.99
N LYS A 282 -17.68 15.59 -14.94
CA LYS A 282 -18.32 15.82 -16.24
C LYS A 282 -17.91 14.73 -17.22
N ILE A 283 -18.91 13.97 -17.67
CA ILE A 283 -18.69 12.93 -18.66
C ILE A 283 -18.68 13.53 -20.08
N LEU A 284 -17.62 13.25 -20.84
CA LEU A 284 -17.48 13.64 -22.25
C LEU A 284 -17.82 12.44 -23.14
N SER A 285 -18.29 12.68 -24.37
CA SER A 285 -18.64 11.60 -25.29
C SER A 285 -17.40 10.97 -25.94
N GLY A 286 -17.48 9.69 -26.27
CA GLY A 286 -16.39 8.97 -26.94
C GLY A 286 -15.97 9.64 -28.24
N LYS A 287 -16.93 10.11 -29.05
CA LYS A 287 -16.63 10.85 -30.29
C LYS A 287 -15.77 12.11 -30.08
N SER A 288 -15.85 12.76 -28.92
CA SER A 288 -15.04 13.94 -28.60
C SER A 288 -13.61 13.57 -28.15
N LEU A 289 -13.43 12.38 -27.59
CA LEU A 289 -12.20 11.96 -26.92
C LEU A 289 -11.35 11.01 -27.76
N ASP A 290 -11.95 10.28 -28.70
CA ASP A 290 -11.32 9.22 -29.49
C ASP A 290 -9.99 9.66 -30.13
N THR A 291 -9.97 10.80 -30.82
CA THR A 291 -8.77 11.27 -31.53
C THR A 291 -7.65 11.81 -30.64
N HIS A 292 -7.85 11.87 -29.31
CA HIS A 292 -6.94 12.51 -28.36
C HIS A 292 -6.52 11.59 -27.20
N THR A 293 -6.84 10.29 -27.29
CA THR A 293 -6.67 9.35 -26.17
C THR A 293 -5.99 8.06 -26.63
N ASN A 294 -5.31 7.38 -25.71
CA ASN A 294 -4.68 6.09 -25.98
C ASN A 294 -5.75 4.99 -26.04
N PRO A 295 -5.51 3.88 -26.77
CA PRO A 295 -6.41 2.74 -26.75
C PRO A 295 -6.45 2.07 -25.37
N LEU A 296 -7.57 1.44 -25.00
CA LEU A 296 -7.76 0.85 -23.66
C LEU A 296 -6.67 -0.15 -23.27
N ARG A 297 -6.18 -0.96 -24.24
CA ARG A 297 -5.07 -1.91 -24.01
C ARG A 297 -3.77 -1.24 -23.54
N ALA A 298 -3.58 0.04 -23.85
CA ALA A 298 -2.42 0.83 -23.43
C ALA A 298 -2.65 1.58 -22.11
N MET A 299 -3.84 1.46 -21.50
CA MET A 299 -4.26 2.19 -20.30
C MET A 299 -4.29 1.31 -19.04
N ASN A 300 -3.52 0.21 -19.02
CA ASN A 300 -3.40 -0.66 -17.84
C ASN A 300 -2.73 0.01 -16.63
N LYS A 301 -1.98 1.10 -16.87
CA LYS A 301 -1.32 1.92 -15.84
C LYS A 301 -1.44 3.40 -16.20
N VAL A 302 -1.56 4.27 -15.20
CA VAL A 302 -1.45 5.72 -15.39
C VAL A 302 0.01 6.07 -15.67
N THR A 303 0.30 6.62 -16.86
CA THR A 303 1.65 7.07 -17.23
C THR A 303 1.60 8.32 -18.10
N GLY A 304 2.69 9.10 -18.09
CA GLY A 304 2.89 10.22 -19.01
C GLY A 304 2.90 11.59 -18.35
N THR A 305 2.68 12.62 -19.17
CA THR A 305 2.64 14.02 -18.73
C THR A 305 1.27 14.35 -18.13
N PRO A 306 1.14 15.45 -17.37
CA PRO A 306 -0.15 15.82 -16.78
C PRO A 306 -1.30 16.02 -17.77
N HIS A 307 -1.02 16.46 -19.01
CA HIS A 307 -2.03 16.49 -20.07
C HIS A 307 -2.50 15.07 -20.43
N ASN A 308 -1.57 14.13 -20.61
CA ASN A 308 -1.90 12.73 -20.89
C ASN A 308 -2.67 12.09 -19.73
N ILE A 309 -2.35 12.46 -18.49
CA ILE A 309 -3.09 12.04 -17.30
C ILE A 309 -4.53 12.57 -17.36
N GLY A 310 -4.74 13.85 -17.67
CA GLY A 310 -6.09 14.41 -17.84
C GLY A 310 -6.92 13.65 -18.87
N SER A 311 -6.34 13.38 -20.05
CA SER A 311 -6.99 12.59 -21.11
C SER A 311 -7.27 11.15 -20.68
N PHE A 312 -6.38 10.54 -19.89
CA PHE A 312 -6.57 9.22 -19.32
C PHE A 312 -7.81 9.16 -18.43
N TYR A 313 -7.95 10.09 -17.47
CA TYR A 313 -9.12 10.14 -16.58
C TYR A 313 -10.41 10.39 -17.36
N GLN A 314 -10.40 11.34 -18.30
CA GLN A 314 -11.58 11.65 -19.11
C GLN A 314 -12.06 10.46 -19.94
N LYS A 315 -11.14 9.71 -20.57
CA LYS A 315 -11.50 8.49 -21.30
C LYS A 315 -11.99 7.39 -20.35
N SER A 316 -11.28 7.15 -19.26
CA SER A 316 -11.62 6.12 -18.27
C SER A 316 -13.05 6.29 -17.74
N LEU A 317 -13.37 7.51 -17.29
CA LEU A 317 -14.73 7.90 -16.87
C LEU A 317 -15.75 7.67 -17.99
N SER A 318 -15.46 8.15 -19.19
CA SER A 318 -16.38 8.04 -20.33
C SER A 318 -16.64 6.59 -20.72
N VAL A 319 -15.63 5.73 -20.69
CA VAL A 319 -15.77 4.30 -21.04
C VAL A 319 -16.60 3.56 -19.99
N VAL A 320 -16.33 3.77 -18.70
CA VAL A 320 -17.12 3.14 -17.62
C VAL A 320 -18.56 3.65 -17.64
N ALA A 321 -18.76 4.95 -17.86
CA ALA A 321 -20.09 5.52 -18.07
C ALA A 321 -20.82 4.86 -19.24
N TYR A 322 -20.15 4.60 -20.37
CA TYR A 322 -20.73 3.88 -21.49
C TYR A 322 -21.13 2.46 -21.14
N MET A 323 -20.28 1.73 -20.40
CA MET A 323 -20.58 0.37 -19.96
C MET A 323 -21.82 0.33 -19.06
N ILE A 324 -21.95 1.27 -18.12
CA ILE A 324 -23.05 1.30 -17.15
C ILE A 324 -24.32 1.88 -17.76
N ASN A 325 -24.24 3.02 -18.44
CA ASN A 325 -25.41 3.74 -18.93
C ASN A 325 -26.05 3.05 -20.15
N ASN A 326 -25.27 2.41 -21.02
CA ASN A 326 -25.81 1.81 -22.26
C ASN A 326 -26.20 0.33 -22.09
N PHE A 327 -25.63 -0.37 -21.11
CA PHE A 327 -25.89 -1.80 -20.88
C PHE A 327 -26.47 -2.12 -19.49
N GLY A 328 -26.58 -1.11 -18.62
CA GLY A 328 -27.15 -1.24 -17.30
C GLY A 328 -26.16 -1.66 -16.23
N GLU A 329 -26.44 -1.24 -15.00
CA GLU A 329 -25.64 -1.56 -13.81
C GLU A 329 -25.52 -3.06 -13.56
N SER A 330 -26.59 -3.85 -13.82
CA SER A 330 -26.56 -5.30 -13.61
C SER A 330 -25.51 -6.01 -14.47
N ASN A 331 -25.24 -5.50 -15.68
CA ASN A 331 -24.16 -6.04 -16.51
C ASN A 331 -22.80 -5.64 -15.94
N PHE A 332 -22.66 -4.40 -15.46
CA PHE A 332 -21.42 -3.98 -14.80
C PHE A 332 -21.12 -4.78 -13.53
N GLN A 333 -22.13 -5.09 -12.72
CA GLN A 333 -22.03 -5.98 -11.57
C GLN A 333 -21.57 -7.39 -11.95
N GLN A 334 -22.17 -7.99 -12.99
CA GLN A 334 -21.77 -9.31 -13.48
C GLN A 334 -20.33 -9.30 -14.00
N PHE A 335 -19.94 -8.23 -14.70
CA PHE A 335 -18.57 -8.03 -15.17
C PHE A 335 -17.57 -7.96 -14.01
N LEU A 336 -17.84 -7.18 -12.96
CA LEU A 336 -17.01 -7.18 -11.75
C LEU A 336 -17.00 -8.55 -11.07
N GLY A 337 -18.11 -9.29 -11.09
CA GLY A 337 -18.22 -10.66 -10.59
C GLY A 337 -17.29 -11.64 -11.31
N GLU A 338 -17.19 -11.54 -12.63
CA GLU A 338 -16.25 -12.33 -13.44
C GLU A 338 -14.78 -12.01 -13.10
N LEU A 339 -14.44 -10.73 -12.95
CA LEU A 339 -13.08 -10.32 -12.56
C LEU A 339 -12.71 -10.83 -11.17
N ARG A 340 -13.65 -10.75 -10.22
CA ARG A 340 -13.52 -11.31 -8.87
C ARG A 340 -13.30 -12.83 -8.89
N ALA A 341 -13.93 -13.53 -9.84
CA ALA A 341 -13.73 -14.98 -10.04
C ALA A 341 -12.38 -15.32 -10.73
N GLY A 342 -11.61 -14.31 -11.15
CA GLY A 342 -10.29 -14.47 -11.75
C GLY A 342 -10.28 -14.45 -13.28
N SER A 343 -11.41 -14.15 -13.93
CA SER A 343 -11.48 -13.98 -15.38
C SER A 343 -10.61 -12.79 -15.82
N THR A 344 -9.99 -12.89 -17.00
CA THR A 344 -9.28 -11.76 -17.60
C THR A 344 -10.29 -10.72 -18.11
N ILE A 345 -9.85 -9.47 -18.28
CA ILE A 345 -10.72 -8.39 -18.78
C ILE A 345 -11.39 -8.76 -20.11
N ASP A 346 -10.63 -9.29 -21.08
CA ASP A 346 -11.21 -9.67 -22.38
C ASP A 346 -12.24 -10.79 -22.25
N VAL A 347 -11.99 -11.80 -21.41
CA VAL A 347 -12.96 -12.89 -21.18
C VAL A 347 -14.23 -12.34 -20.54
N ALA A 348 -14.10 -11.58 -19.46
CA ALA A 348 -15.25 -10.99 -18.76
C ALA A 348 -16.04 -10.02 -19.67
N LEU A 349 -15.37 -9.23 -20.50
CA LEU A 349 -16.04 -8.34 -21.47
C LEU A 349 -16.79 -9.14 -22.54
N VAL A 350 -16.18 -10.21 -23.07
CA VAL A 350 -16.83 -11.07 -24.08
C VAL A 350 -18.05 -11.77 -23.49
N ASP A 351 -17.93 -12.30 -22.28
CA ASP A 351 -19.02 -13.07 -21.64
C ASP A 351 -20.22 -12.20 -21.29
N ILE A 352 -20.00 -10.96 -20.84
CA ILE A 352 -21.06 -10.05 -20.39
C ILE A 352 -21.57 -9.12 -21.48
N TYR A 353 -20.67 -8.58 -22.32
CA TYR A 353 -21.00 -7.56 -23.31
C TYR A 353 -20.92 -8.05 -24.76
N GLY A 354 -20.33 -9.23 -25.01
CA GLY A 354 -20.22 -9.81 -26.35
C GLY A 354 -19.10 -9.21 -27.21
N PHE A 355 -18.15 -8.51 -26.60
CA PHE A 355 -16.99 -7.93 -27.28
C PHE A 355 -15.79 -7.84 -26.33
N ASP A 356 -14.58 -7.83 -26.86
CA ASP A 356 -13.33 -7.69 -26.09
C ASP A 356 -12.98 -6.20 -25.87
N MET A 357 -11.80 -5.90 -25.32
CA MET A 357 -11.35 -4.51 -25.10
C MET A 357 -11.29 -3.68 -26.38
N ASP A 358 -10.88 -4.26 -27.52
CA ASP A 358 -10.81 -3.52 -28.78
C ASP A 358 -12.21 -3.21 -29.30
N GLY A 359 -13.14 -4.16 -29.15
CA GLY A 359 -14.55 -3.96 -29.45
C GLY A 359 -15.20 -2.91 -28.55
N LEU A 360 -14.87 -2.88 -27.25
CA LEU A 360 -15.33 -1.84 -26.32
C LEU A 360 -14.84 -0.47 -26.79
N ASP A 361 -13.56 -0.33 -27.08
CA ASP A 361 -12.94 0.93 -27.49
C ASP A 361 -13.58 1.47 -28.79
N ALA A 362 -13.74 0.60 -29.80
CA ALA A 362 -14.34 0.95 -31.07
C ALA A 362 -15.82 1.36 -30.95
N ARG A 363 -16.61 0.68 -30.09
CA ARG A 363 -18.03 1.01 -29.89
C ARG A 363 -18.18 2.31 -29.10
N TRP A 364 -17.45 2.45 -28.00
CA TRP A 364 -17.42 3.66 -27.20
C TRP A 364 -17.05 4.90 -28.04
N ALA A 365 -16.05 4.79 -28.93
CA ALA A 365 -15.61 5.89 -29.80
C ALA A 365 -16.74 6.46 -30.69
N THR A 366 -17.76 5.66 -31.00
CA THR A 366 -18.92 6.12 -31.80
C THR A 366 -20.00 6.83 -30.97
N GLU A 367 -19.90 6.81 -29.64
CA GLU A 367 -20.91 7.37 -28.74
C GLU A 367 -20.99 8.90 -28.85
N SER A 368 -22.22 9.41 -28.95
CA SER A 368 -22.53 10.84 -29.03
C SER A 368 -23.09 11.38 -27.71
N SER A 369 -22.83 12.66 -27.41
CA SER A 369 -23.12 13.30 -26.13
C SER A 369 -24.61 13.46 -25.77
N GLU A 370 -25.54 13.10 -26.65
CA GLU A 370 -26.98 13.25 -26.39
C GLU A 370 -27.54 12.19 -25.42
N ALA A 371 -26.73 11.20 -25.02
CA ALA A 371 -27.23 10.02 -24.33
C ALA A 371 -27.20 10.08 -22.78
N TRP A 372 -26.42 10.94 -22.13
CA TRP A 372 -26.18 10.80 -20.68
C TRP A 372 -26.70 11.98 -19.85
N PRO A 373 -27.77 11.81 -19.04
CA PRO A 373 -27.94 12.62 -17.86
C PRO A 373 -26.80 12.31 -16.87
N SER A 374 -26.36 13.31 -16.10
CA SER A 374 -25.54 13.10 -14.91
C SER A 374 -26.19 12.02 -14.02
N ALA A 375 -25.39 11.26 -13.26
CA ALA A 375 -25.88 10.31 -12.26
C ALA A 375 -27.04 10.91 -11.45
N PRO A 376 -28.07 10.12 -11.07
CA PRO A 376 -29.33 10.66 -10.57
C PRO A 376 -29.10 11.52 -9.32
N ALA A 377 -29.17 12.84 -9.52
CA ALA A 377 -29.35 13.79 -8.44
C ALA A 377 -30.82 13.74 -8.06
N ASP A 378 -31.12 13.35 -6.82
CA ASP A 378 -32.46 13.48 -6.28
C ASP A 378 -32.93 14.92 -6.42
N SER A 379 -34.14 15.07 -6.94
CA SER A 379 -34.76 16.34 -7.24
C SER A 379 -35.17 17.04 -5.95
N ASP A 380 -34.32 17.92 -5.42
CA ASP A 380 -34.82 19.14 -4.78
C ASP A 380 -33.81 20.29 -4.88
N GLY A 381 -34.32 21.42 -5.37
CA GLY A 381 -33.49 22.52 -5.87
C GLY A 381 -32.93 23.41 -4.77
N PHE A 382 -31.61 23.52 -4.72
CA PHE A 382 -30.93 24.76 -4.35
C PHE A 382 -29.75 25.01 -5.29
N ARG A 383 -29.96 25.93 -6.26
CA ARG A 383 -28.89 26.46 -7.11
C ARG A 383 -27.93 27.29 -6.26
N GLN A 384 -26.85 26.70 -5.77
CA GLN A 384 -25.65 27.46 -5.43
C GLN A 384 -24.78 27.59 -6.67
N ASN A 385 -24.62 28.83 -7.11
CA ASN A 385 -23.87 29.21 -8.29
C ASN A 385 -22.39 29.36 -7.89
N THR A 386 -21.67 28.26 -7.70
CA THR A 386 -20.20 28.26 -7.64
C THR A 386 -19.66 27.87 -9.01
N LYS A 387 -19.61 28.84 -9.92
CA LYS A 387 -18.72 28.74 -11.09
C LYS A 387 -17.28 28.79 -10.59
N SER A 388 -16.77 27.67 -10.13
CA SER A 388 -15.33 27.42 -10.09
C SER A 388 -14.95 26.93 -11.49
N PRO A 389 -14.32 27.76 -12.34
CA PRO A 389 -13.87 27.28 -13.64
C PRO A 389 -12.83 26.17 -13.44
N SER A 390 -12.95 25.12 -14.23
CA SER A 390 -11.90 24.10 -14.37
C SER A 390 -10.55 24.80 -14.62
N PRO A 391 -9.50 24.53 -13.83
CA PRO A 391 -8.18 25.13 -14.03
C PRO A 391 -7.53 24.72 -15.36
N PHE A 392 -8.12 23.75 -16.08
CA PHE A 392 -7.62 23.24 -17.37
C PHE A 392 -7.95 24.13 -18.58
N LEU A 393 -8.68 25.24 -18.41
CA LEU A 393 -9.06 26.15 -19.51
C LEU A 393 -8.14 27.36 -19.74
N TYR A 394 -7.04 27.51 -18.98
CA TYR A 394 -6.11 28.64 -19.14
C TYR A 394 -4.68 28.20 -19.48
N PHE A 395 -4.47 27.67 -20.68
CA PHE A 395 -3.15 27.61 -21.30
C PHE A 395 -3.09 28.61 -22.45
N ASN A 396 -2.63 29.83 -22.18
CA ASN A 396 -2.27 30.80 -23.21
C ASN A 396 -0.77 30.75 -23.53
N SER A 397 -0.48 30.83 -24.82
CA SER A 397 0.78 30.59 -25.55
C SER A 397 2.01 31.42 -25.17
N TRP A 398 2.08 32.00 -23.98
CA TRP A 398 3.18 32.86 -23.54
C TRP A 398 4.32 32.06 -22.87
N LEU A 399 4.01 30.92 -22.26
CA LEU A 399 4.99 30.11 -21.52
C LEU A 399 5.93 29.32 -22.47
N LEU A 400 5.44 28.91 -23.64
CA LEU A 400 6.24 28.33 -24.71
C LEU A 400 7.15 29.36 -25.40
N GLY A 401 6.66 30.60 -25.59
CA GLY A 401 7.46 31.68 -26.17
C GLY A 401 8.64 32.08 -25.28
N GLY A 402 8.42 32.17 -23.96
CA GLY A 402 9.48 32.51 -23.00
C GLY A 402 10.59 31.45 -22.90
N LEU A 403 10.22 30.17 -22.95
CA LEU A 403 11.18 29.06 -22.87
C LEU A 403 12.10 29.00 -24.11
N VAL A 404 11.54 29.21 -25.31
CA VAL A 404 12.32 29.23 -26.56
C VAL A 404 13.34 30.38 -26.57
N VAL A 405 12.95 31.56 -26.09
CA VAL A 405 13.87 32.71 -25.98
C VAL A 405 15.01 32.43 -24.99
N LEU A 406 14.70 31.81 -23.84
CA LEU A 406 15.72 31.46 -22.84
C LEU A 406 16.72 30.43 -23.37
N VAL A 407 16.25 29.40 -24.07
CA VAL A 407 17.12 28.36 -24.67
C VAL A 407 18.01 28.97 -25.75
N LEU A 408 17.45 29.82 -26.63
CA LEU A 408 18.25 30.50 -27.66
C LEU A 408 19.31 31.41 -27.03
N LEU A 409 18.99 32.11 -25.94
CA LEU A 409 19.94 32.97 -25.24
C LEU A 409 21.07 32.16 -24.58
N ALA A 410 20.74 31.03 -23.96
CA ALA A 410 21.73 30.12 -23.37
C ALA A 410 22.67 29.52 -24.43
N VAL A 411 22.13 29.05 -25.56
CA VAL A 411 22.92 28.52 -26.68
C VAL A 411 23.82 29.60 -27.30
N SER A 412 23.31 30.83 -27.41
CA SER A 412 24.09 31.98 -27.90
C SER A 412 25.28 32.29 -26.99
N ILE A 413 25.07 32.30 -25.68
CA ILE A 413 26.12 32.51 -24.67
C ILE A 413 27.15 31.37 -24.74
N GLN A 414 26.69 30.12 -24.85
CA GLN A 414 27.56 28.95 -24.89
C GLN A 414 28.40 28.92 -26.18
N TYR A 415 27.83 29.32 -27.31
CA TYR A 415 28.54 29.43 -28.59
C TYR A 415 29.59 30.54 -28.60
N ILE A 416 29.31 31.69 -27.96
CA ILE A 416 30.29 32.76 -27.80
C ILE A 416 31.41 32.31 -26.84
N ALA A 417 31.06 31.64 -25.75
CA ALA A 417 32.03 31.11 -24.79
C ALA A 417 32.94 30.03 -25.42
N SER A 418 32.41 29.18 -26.31
CA SER A 418 33.22 28.16 -27.00
C SER A 418 34.19 28.75 -28.02
N LYS A 419 33.87 29.91 -28.62
CA LYS A 419 34.79 30.62 -29.54
C LYS A 419 35.91 31.39 -28.85
N LEU A 420 35.78 31.66 -27.55
CA LEU A 420 36.73 32.45 -26.77
C LEU A 420 37.69 31.59 -25.92
N ARG A 421 37.54 30.26 -25.91
CA ARG A 421 38.45 29.36 -25.19
C ARG A 421 39.63 28.95 -26.09
N PRO A 422 40.89 29.18 -25.67
CA PRO A 422 42.05 28.61 -26.36
C PRO A 422 42.12 27.08 -26.15
N PRO A 423 42.69 26.31 -27.09
CA PRO A 423 42.73 24.85 -27.02
C PRO A 423 43.61 24.42 -25.85
N ARG A 424 43.15 23.41 -25.10
CA ARG A 424 43.91 22.75 -24.04
C ARG A 424 44.14 21.31 -24.46
N ASP A 425 45.39 20.87 -24.37
CA ASP A 425 45.88 19.56 -24.77
C ASP A 425 45.15 18.41 -24.05
N SER A 426 44.95 17.33 -24.79
CA SER A 426 44.25 16.10 -24.40
C SER A 426 45.16 15.17 -23.59
N GLU A 427 44.82 14.93 -22.32
CA GLU A 427 45.23 13.72 -21.59
C GLU A 427 43.99 12.85 -21.37
N GLU A 428 43.93 11.73 -22.08
CA GLU A 428 42.95 10.66 -21.89
C GLU A 428 43.30 9.89 -20.59
N GLY A 429 42.56 10.16 -19.52
CA GLY A 429 42.53 9.31 -18.33
C GLY A 429 41.37 8.33 -18.42
N LEU A 430 41.69 7.03 -18.44
CA LEU A 430 40.73 5.91 -18.50
C LEU A 430 39.78 5.93 -17.30
N GLN A 431 38.54 5.47 -17.51
CA GLN A 431 37.48 5.47 -16.49
C GLN A 431 37.51 4.20 -15.60
N PRO A 432 37.02 4.26 -14.35
CA PRO A 432 37.37 3.32 -13.27
C PRO A 432 36.91 1.85 -13.40
N TRP A 433 36.32 1.45 -14.52
CA TRP A 433 35.83 0.08 -14.77
C TRP A 433 36.62 -0.65 -15.85
N GLU A 434 37.75 -0.10 -16.31
CA GLU A 434 38.62 -0.69 -17.34
C GLU A 434 39.89 -1.37 -16.79
N ASP A 435 39.98 -1.64 -15.48
CA ASP A 435 41.11 -2.38 -14.89
C ASP A 435 40.74 -3.82 -14.48
N PRO A 436 41.25 -4.86 -15.17
CA PRO A 436 40.92 -6.25 -14.91
C PRO A 436 41.78 -6.93 -13.83
N TYR A 437 42.52 -6.20 -12.98
CA TYR A 437 43.43 -6.80 -11.97
C TYR A 437 43.15 -6.43 -10.50
N LEU A 438 41.95 -5.96 -10.15
CA LEU A 438 41.65 -5.49 -8.78
C LEU A 438 41.14 -6.55 -7.79
N TRP A 439 41.33 -7.84 -8.08
CA TRP A 439 41.03 -8.94 -7.16
C TRP A 439 42.20 -9.92 -7.19
N ASP A 440 43.13 -9.79 -6.26
CA ASP A 440 43.91 -10.89 -5.68
C ASP A 440 44.63 -10.39 -4.40
N ASP A 441 44.24 -11.02 -3.30
CA ASP A 441 45.00 -11.46 -2.13
C ASP A 441 45.55 -10.51 -1.03
N ASP A 442 45.07 -10.86 0.18
CA ASP A 442 45.76 -11.09 1.45
C ASP A 442 46.25 -9.93 2.33
N ASP A 443 45.53 -9.78 3.45
CA ASP A 443 46.04 -10.00 4.81
C ASP A 443 47.57 -9.95 4.99
N SER A 444 48.07 -8.91 5.67
CA SER A 444 48.94 -9.07 6.85
C SER A 444 49.40 -7.74 7.46
N GLU A 445 49.16 -7.64 8.77
CA GLU A 445 50.02 -7.05 9.80
C GLU A 445 50.29 -5.51 9.82
N GLU A 446 49.78 -4.89 10.89
CA GLU A 446 50.43 -3.81 11.68
C GLU A 446 51.94 -4.04 11.95
N PRO A 447 52.72 -3.14 12.60
CA PRO A 447 52.56 -1.69 12.86
C PRO A 447 53.88 -0.89 12.60
N TYR A 448 53.90 0.43 12.84
CA TYR A 448 54.89 1.16 13.68
C TYR A 448 54.97 2.68 13.37
N GLN A 449 54.67 3.45 14.41
CA GLN A 449 55.27 4.73 14.87
C GLN A 449 56.02 5.65 13.89
N ARG A 450 55.61 6.92 13.85
CA ARG A 450 56.28 8.01 14.59
C ARG A 450 55.39 9.22 14.80
#